data_AF-A0A327V8Z6-F1
#
_entry.id   AF-A0A327V8Z6-F1
#
_cell.length_a   1.000
_cell.length_b   1.000
_cell.length_c   1.000
_cell.angle_alpha   90.00
_cell.angle_beta   90.00
_cell.angle_gamma   90.00
#
_symmetry.space_group_name_H-M   'P 1'
#
loop_
_entity.id
_entity.type
_entity.pdbx_description
1 polymer ?
#
loop_
_entity_poly.entity_id
_entity_poly.type
_entity_poly.pdbx_seq_one_letter_code
_entity_poly.pdbx_strand_id
1 'polypeptide(L)'
;MDDGRPATAPPLVALHRITANVLEVKGAWTFALSLPAAPGSEAAALHEAMARSCVAVLERARAEGLVDASADLDWLQRVYYALLGETLHGDPADAGTDPDALAARVVDTFLHGAGPRA
;
A
#
# COMPACT_ATOMS: atom_id res chain seq x y z
N MET A 1 8.02 12.10 20.52
CA MET A 1 7.71 10.65 20.46
C MET A 1 8.39 10.15 19.20
N ASP A 2 9.32 9.23 19.37
CA ASP A 2 10.24 8.77 18.34
C ASP A 2 9.52 7.68 17.53
N ASP A 3 8.65 8.11 16.60
CA ASP A 3 7.78 7.19 15.88
C ASP A 3 8.59 6.39 14.86
N GLY A 4 8.60 5.07 15.07
CA GLY A 4 9.55 4.13 14.51
C GLY A 4 9.77 4.30 13.00
N ARG A 5 11.03 4.52 12.62
CA ARG A 5 11.49 4.61 11.24
C ARG A 5 10.96 3.41 10.44
N PRO A 6 10.16 3.64 9.37
CA PRO A 6 9.65 2.57 8.51
C PRO A 6 10.76 1.67 7.92
N ALA A 7 11.97 2.23 7.81
CA ALA A 7 13.14 1.55 7.26
C ALA A 7 13.64 0.34 8.05
N THR A 8 13.30 0.19 9.35
CA THR A 8 13.82 -0.89 10.21
C THR A 8 12.75 -1.89 10.67
N ALA A 9 11.46 -1.62 10.45
CA ALA A 9 10.38 -2.55 10.80
C ALA A 9 10.30 -3.70 9.79
N PRO A 10 9.89 -4.93 10.14
CA PRO A 10 9.70 -6.02 9.17
C PRO A 10 8.86 -5.56 7.95
N PRO A 11 9.13 -6.02 6.71
CA PRO A 11 8.48 -5.53 5.49
C PRO A 11 6.96 -5.54 5.55
N LEU A 12 6.38 -6.58 6.15
CA LEU A 12 4.95 -6.70 6.45
C LEU A 12 4.43 -5.58 7.34
N VAL A 13 5.16 -5.27 8.42
CA VAL A 13 4.81 -4.18 9.35
C VAL A 13 4.97 -2.82 8.68
N ALA A 14 5.99 -2.65 7.83
CA ALA A 14 6.17 -1.43 7.06
C ALA A 14 5.05 -1.23 6.03
N LEU A 15 4.66 -2.29 5.30
CA LEU A 15 3.58 -2.23 4.32
C LEU A 15 2.22 -1.97 5.00
N HIS A 16 1.95 -2.65 6.12
CA HIS A 16 0.76 -2.41 6.94
C HIS A 16 0.71 -0.96 7.44
N ARG A 17 1.78 -0.44 8.05
CA ARG A 17 1.85 0.95 8.52
C ARG A 17 1.70 1.98 7.41
N ILE A 18 2.32 1.76 6.24
CA ILE A 18 2.12 2.63 5.08
C ILE A 18 0.64 2.63 4.67
N THR A 19 0.01 1.46 4.67
CA THR A 19 -1.42 1.32 4.32
C THR A 19 -2.31 2.03 5.33
N ALA A 20 -2.12 1.78 6.63
CA ALA A 20 -2.89 2.40 7.71
C ALA A 20 -2.77 3.93 7.69
N ASN A 21 -1.53 4.45 7.59
CA ASN A 21 -1.28 5.89 7.50
C ASN A 21 -2.00 6.51 6.30
N VAL A 22 -2.04 5.83 5.14
CA VAL A 22 -2.78 6.34 3.96
C VAL A 22 -4.29 6.37 4.20
N LEU A 23 -4.84 5.33 4.85
CA LEU A 23 -6.26 5.24 5.17
C LEU A 23 -6.70 6.25 6.23
N GLU A 24 -5.84 6.66 7.15
CA GLU A 24 -6.15 7.71 8.13
C GLU A 24 -6.31 9.09 7.48
N VAL A 25 -5.50 9.42 6.46
CA VAL A 25 -5.60 10.67 5.69
C VAL A 25 -6.53 10.55 4.46
N LYS A 26 -7.52 9.64 4.52
CA LYS A 26 -8.46 9.24 3.44
C LYS A 26 -8.85 10.36 2.48
N GLY A 27 -9.23 11.54 2.99
CA GLY A 27 -9.70 12.66 2.15
C GLY A 27 -8.65 13.25 1.19
N ALA A 28 -7.40 13.42 1.63
CA ALA A 28 -6.32 13.89 0.75
C ALA A 28 -5.94 12.83 -0.30
N TRP A 29 -6.11 11.56 0.06
CA TRP A 29 -5.77 10.40 -0.74
C TRP A 29 -6.82 10.05 -1.80
N THR A 30 -8.10 10.10 -1.45
CA THR A 30 -9.19 9.99 -2.43
C THR A 30 -9.02 11.06 -3.51
N PHE A 31 -8.62 12.28 -3.15
CA PHE A 31 -8.34 13.35 -4.11
C PHE A 31 -7.09 13.09 -4.97
N ALA A 32 -5.97 12.68 -4.35
CA ALA A 32 -4.73 12.39 -5.08
C ALA A 32 -4.90 11.22 -6.08
N LEU A 33 -5.52 10.12 -5.65
CA LEU A 33 -5.69 8.91 -6.47
C LEU A 33 -6.83 8.99 -7.50
N SER A 34 -7.81 9.89 -7.32
CA SER A 34 -8.94 10.03 -8.27
C SER A 34 -8.64 10.91 -9.48
N LEU A 35 -7.54 11.66 -9.46
CA LEU A 35 -7.15 12.54 -10.55
C LEU A 35 -6.02 11.92 -11.38
N PRO A 36 -6.07 12.00 -12.73
CA PRO A 36 -4.89 11.81 -13.56
C PRO A 36 -3.86 12.85 -13.10
N ALA A 37 -2.78 12.40 -12.46
CA ALA A 37 -1.75 13.30 -11.98
C ALA A 37 -1.08 13.96 -13.19
N ALA A 38 -1.45 15.22 -13.46
CA ALA A 38 -0.82 15.99 -14.52
C ALA A 38 0.71 16.03 -14.24
N PRO A 39 1.57 15.77 -15.26
CA PRO A 39 3.01 15.80 -15.07
C PRO A 39 3.46 17.12 -14.42
N GLY A 40 4.24 17.04 -13.34
CA GLY A 40 4.74 18.21 -12.60
C GLY A 40 3.80 18.78 -11.53
N SER A 41 2.63 18.18 -11.32
CA SER A 41 1.77 18.55 -10.18
C SER A 41 2.31 18.01 -8.85
N GLU A 42 1.92 18.63 -7.74
CA GLU A 42 2.24 18.16 -6.39
C GLU A 42 1.69 16.74 -6.13
N ALA A 43 0.51 16.42 -6.70
CA ALA A 43 -0.06 15.07 -6.67
C ALA A 43 0.83 14.05 -7.43
N ALA A 44 1.40 14.42 -8.58
CA ALA A 44 2.33 13.55 -9.31
C ALA A 44 3.61 13.29 -8.50
N ALA A 45 4.17 14.32 -7.87
CA ALA A 45 5.35 14.19 -7.02
C ALA A 45 5.09 13.29 -5.79
N LEU A 46 3.91 13.42 -5.17
CA LEU A 46 3.47 12.58 -4.06
C LEU A 46 3.32 11.10 -4.50
N HIS A 47 2.67 10.87 -5.65
CA HIS A 47 2.53 9.53 -6.23
C HIS A 47 3.90 8.89 -6.52
N GLU A 48 4.83 9.64 -7.12
CA GLU A 48 6.17 9.15 -7.41
C GLU A 48 6.99 8.84 -6.15
N ALA A 49 6.93 9.71 -5.14
CA ALA A 49 7.64 9.50 -3.87
C ALA A 49 7.17 8.23 -3.18
N MET A 50 5.85 7.98 -3.20
CA MET A 50 5.30 6.75 -2.65
C MET A 50 5.56 5.54 -3.52
N ALA A 51 5.56 5.67 -4.85
CA ALA A 51 5.96 4.61 -5.75
C ALA A 51 7.38 4.12 -5.40
N ARG A 52 8.32 5.05 -5.24
CA ARG A 52 9.69 4.74 -4.80
C ARG A 52 9.72 4.05 -3.43
N SER A 53 8.96 4.55 -2.46
CA SER A 53 8.90 3.95 -1.12
C SER A 53 8.29 2.53 -1.13
N CYS A 54 7.23 2.31 -1.91
CA CYS A 54 6.58 1.02 -2.05
C CYS A 54 7.51 0.00 -2.69
N VAL A 55 8.22 0.37 -3.76
CA VAL A 55 9.20 -0.51 -4.42
C VAL A 55 10.34 -0.87 -3.46
N ALA A 56 10.85 0.08 -2.68
CA ALA A 56 11.88 -0.21 -1.67
C ALA A 56 11.42 -1.22 -0.61
N VAL A 57 10.14 -1.18 -0.21
CA VAL A 57 9.56 -2.16 0.72
C VAL A 57 9.40 -3.53 0.03
N LEU A 58 8.98 -3.57 -1.23
CA LEU A 58 8.83 -4.81 -2.00
C LEU A 58 10.18 -5.49 -2.30
N GLU A 59 11.21 -4.70 -2.62
CA GLU A 59 12.61 -5.15 -2.75
C GLU A 59 13.06 -5.87 -1.48
N ARG A 60 12.79 -5.28 -0.32
CA ARG A 60 13.13 -5.88 0.97
C ARG A 60 12.28 -7.11 1.31
N ALA A 61 10.98 -7.07 1.01
CA ALA A 61 10.11 -8.24 1.17
C ALA A 61 10.59 -9.43 0.32
N ARG A 62 11.09 -9.16 -0.90
CA ARG A 62 11.74 -10.17 -1.75
C ARG A 62 13.04 -10.69 -1.15
N ALA A 63 13.90 -9.80 -0.64
CA ALA A 63 15.15 -10.19 0.02
C ALA A 63 14.92 -11.07 1.27
N GLU A 64 13.79 -10.89 1.95
CA GLU A 64 13.37 -11.68 3.12
C GLU A 64 12.54 -12.92 2.75
N GLY A 65 12.29 -13.18 1.47
CA GLY A 65 11.55 -14.36 0.99
C GLY A 65 10.02 -14.29 1.16
N LEU A 66 9.48 -13.12 1.49
CA LEU A 66 8.03 -12.87 1.57
C LEU A 66 7.40 -12.67 0.19
N VAL A 67 8.19 -12.22 -0.78
CA VAL A 67 7.83 -12.09 -2.19
C VAL A 67 8.73 -13.02 -2.99
N ASP A 68 8.16 -13.72 -3.97
CA ASP A 68 8.92 -14.61 -4.84
C ASP A 68 10.05 -13.85 -5.54
N ALA A 69 11.23 -14.48 -5.64
CA ALA A 69 12.42 -13.85 -6.22
C ALA A 69 12.26 -13.48 -7.70
N SER A 70 11.38 -14.17 -8.43
CA SER A 70 11.07 -13.90 -9.83
C SER A 70 9.92 -12.91 -10.03
N ALA A 71 9.30 -12.41 -8.96
CA ALA A 71 8.18 -11.50 -9.06
C ALA A 71 8.56 -10.15 -9.70
N ASP A 72 7.70 -9.68 -10.60
CA ASP A 72 7.78 -8.34 -11.18
C ASP A 72 7.33 -7.30 -10.13
N LEU A 73 8.30 -6.56 -9.59
CA LEU A 73 8.05 -5.58 -8.52
C LEU A 73 7.25 -4.37 -8.99
N ASP A 74 7.38 -3.97 -10.26
CA ASP A 74 6.61 -2.86 -10.82
C ASP A 74 5.15 -3.27 -11.00
N TRP A 75 4.90 -4.51 -11.41
CA TRP A 75 3.56 -5.06 -11.44
C TRP A 75 2.95 -5.16 -10.05
N LEU A 76 3.71 -5.69 -9.08
CA LEU A 76 3.27 -5.79 -7.68
C LEU A 76 2.92 -4.42 -7.08
N GLN A 77 3.68 -3.38 -7.36
CA GLN A 77 3.34 -2.02 -6.93
C GLN A 77 1.98 -1.58 -7.49
N ARG A 78 1.71 -1.84 -8.78
CA ARG A 78 0.41 -1.48 -9.41
C ARG A 78 -0.75 -2.25 -8.78
N VAL A 79 -0.57 -3.54 -8.50
CA VAL A 79 -1.58 -4.37 -7.81
C VAL A 79 -1.85 -3.84 -6.40
N TYR A 80 -0.81 -3.52 -5.64
CA TYR A 80 -0.95 -2.94 -4.30
C TYR A 80 -1.75 -1.63 -4.34
N TYR A 81 -1.47 -0.74 -5.31
CA TYR A 81 -2.23 0.49 -5.49
C TYR A 81 -3.67 0.28 -5.94
N ALA A 82 -3.96 -0.76 -6.73
CA ALA A 82 -5.33 -1.09 -7.09
C ALA A 82 -6.15 -1.52 -5.85
N LEU A 83 -5.58 -2.36 -4.98
CA LEU A 83 -6.23 -2.80 -3.74
C LEU A 83 -6.44 -1.64 -2.74
N LEU A 84 -5.45 -0.75 -2.67
CA LEU A 84 -5.54 0.46 -1.85
C LEU A 84 -6.61 1.41 -2.40
N GLY A 85 -6.63 1.61 -3.71
CA GLY A 85 -7.62 2.43 -4.42
C GLY A 85 -9.05 1.93 -4.18
N GLU A 86 -9.27 0.60 -4.24
CA GLU A 86 -10.56 -0.02 -3.93
C GLU A 86 -11.02 0.31 -2.50
N THR A 87 -10.12 0.14 -1.53
CA THR A 87 -10.41 0.42 -0.12
C THR A 87 -10.68 1.92 0.13
N LEU A 88 -9.99 2.80 -0.60
CA LEU A 88 -10.15 4.25 -0.50
C LEU A 88 -11.41 4.77 -1.21
N HIS A 89 -11.81 4.15 -2.32
CA HIS A 89 -13.09 4.40 -2.99
C HIS A 89 -14.24 4.18 -1.99
N GLY A 90 -14.09 3.15 -1.17
CA GLY A 90 -14.94 2.87 -0.02
C GLY A 90 -16.23 2.15 -0.42
N ASP A 91 -16.55 1.10 0.32
CA ASP A 91 -17.83 0.40 0.24
C ASP A 91 -18.70 0.83 1.44
N PRO A 92 -20.03 1.01 1.30
CA PRO A 92 -20.94 1.17 2.42
C PRO A 92 -20.81 0.09 3.51
N ALA A 93 -20.41 -1.13 3.14
CA ALA A 93 -20.11 -2.24 4.05
C ALA A 93 -18.82 -2.03 4.88
N ASP A 94 -17.91 -1.18 4.42
CA ASP A 94 -16.69 -0.79 5.13
C ASP A 94 -16.91 0.46 6.01
N ALA A 95 -18.15 0.96 6.12
CA ALA A 95 -18.47 2.13 6.93
C ALA A 95 -18.27 1.85 8.43
N GLY A 96 -17.32 2.57 9.04
CA GLY A 96 -16.97 2.40 10.46
C GLY A 96 -15.96 1.28 10.72
N THR A 97 -15.45 0.61 9.68
CA THR A 97 -14.34 -0.33 9.82
C THR A 97 -13.05 0.42 10.18
N ASP A 98 -12.33 -0.14 11.15
CA ASP A 98 -11.03 0.35 11.60
C ASP A 98 -10.02 0.40 10.42
N PRO A 99 -9.34 1.55 10.18
CA PRO A 99 -8.26 1.67 9.20
C PRO A 99 -7.21 0.56 9.31
N ASP A 100 -6.89 0.08 10.51
CA ASP A 100 -5.93 -1.01 10.71
C ASP A 100 -6.44 -2.35 10.17
N ALA A 101 -7.74 -2.61 10.30
CA ALA A 101 -8.38 -3.82 9.77
C ALA A 101 -8.46 -3.79 8.24
N LEU A 102 -8.74 -2.62 7.66
CA LEU A 102 -8.71 -2.40 6.22
C LEU A 102 -7.28 -2.56 5.67
N ALA A 103 -6.28 -2.03 6.37
CA ALA A 103 -4.88 -2.21 6.03
C ALA A 103 -4.46 -3.68 6.06
N ALA A 104 -4.88 -4.43 7.09
CA ALA A 104 -4.62 -5.86 7.20
C ALA A 104 -5.26 -6.65 6.04
N ARG A 105 -6.51 -6.33 5.65
CA ARG A 105 -7.18 -6.96 4.50
C ARG A 105 -6.39 -6.76 3.20
N VAL A 106 -5.95 -5.53 2.94
CA VAL A 106 -5.17 -5.20 1.73
C VAL A 106 -3.86 -5.99 1.71
N VAL A 107 -3.09 -5.97 2.80
CA VAL A 107 -1.80 -6.66 2.88
C VAL A 107 -1.94 -8.18 2.79
N ASP A 108 -2.92 -8.77 3.47
CA ASP A 108 -3.16 -10.22 3.42
C ASP A 108 -3.58 -10.67 2.01
N THR A 109 -4.48 -9.92 1.36
CA THR A 109 -4.89 -10.18 -0.03
C THR A 109 -3.72 -10.04 -0.98
N PHE A 110 -2.88 -9.02 -0.79
CA PHE A 110 -1.74 -8.76 -1.66
C PHE A 110 -0.70 -9.88 -1.61
N LEU A 111 -0.41 -10.41 -0.42
CA LEU A 111 0.64 -11.42 -0.23
C LEU A 111 0.17 -12.84 -0.45
N HIS A 112 -1.08 -13.14 -0.11
CA HIS A 112 -1.60 -14.51 -0.16
C HIS A 112 -2.61 -14.74 -1.29
N GLY A 113 -3.06 -13.68 -1.95
CA GLY A 113 -4.11 -13.75 -2.97
C GLY A 113 -5.44 -14.28 -2.41
N ALA A 114 -6.33 -14.66 -3.32
CA ALA A 114 -7.63 -15.26 -2.99
C ALA A 114 -7.68 -16.78 -3.27
N GLY A 115 -6.56 -17.37 -3.69
CA GLY A 115 -6.46 -18.80 -3.98
C GLY A 115 -6.35 -19.63 -2.69
N PRO A 116 -6.67 -20.94 -2.75
CA PRO A 116 -6.46 -21.83 -1.62
C PRO A 116 -4.97 -21.88 -1.25
N ARG A 117 -4.68 -21.78 0.05
CA ARG A 117 -3.32 -21.96 0.60
C ARG A 117 -3.02 -23.46 0.58
N ALA A 118 -2.07 -23.88 -0.25
CA ALA A 118 -1.62 -25.27 -0.35
C ALA A 118 -0.76 -25.67 0.87
#